data_AF-A0A0F9P110-F1
#
_entry.id   AF-A0A0F9P110-F1
#
_cell.length_a   1.000
_cell.length_b   1.000
_cell.length_c   1.000
_cell.angle_alpha   90.00
_cell.angle_beta   90.00
_cell.angle_gamma   90.00
#
_symmetry.space_group_name_H-M   'P 1'
#
loop_
_entity.id
_entity.type
_entity.pdbx_description
1 polymer ?
#
loop_
_entity_poly.entity_id
_entity_poly.type
_entity_poly.pdbx_seq_one_letter_code
_entity_poly.pdbx_strand_id
1 'polypeptide(L)' 'MKDKIIRLMEEAERKAWASLAGYKFWMFGYHAAAWVKYNQLLDEPLHNPFKELVKFAQGK' A
#
# COMPACT_ATOMS: atom_id res chain seq x y z
N MET A 1 0.63 -19.40 5.64
CA MET A 1 1.46 -18.47 4.85
C MET A 1 0.68 -17.22 4.46
N LYS A 2 -0.54 -17.37 3.92
CA LYS A 2 -1.50 -16.30 3.64
C LYS A 2 -1.66 -15.28 4.78
N ASP A 3 -1.92 -15.72 6.01
CA ASP A 3 -2.13 -14.81 7.16
C ASP A 3 -0.92 -13.90 7.46
N LYS A 4 0.30 -14.42 7.24
CA LYS A 4 1.52 -13.63 7.40
C LYS A 4 1.62 -12.54 6.33
N ILE A 5 1.27 -12.87 5.09
CA ILE A 5 1.26 -11.92 3.97
C ILE A 5 0.23 -10.82 4.24
N ILE A 6 -0.98 -11.20 4.68
CA ILE A 6 -2.04 -10.23 5.02
C ILE A 6 -1.59 -9.28 6.12
N ARG A 7 -0.99 -9.78 7.21
CA ARG A 7 -0.46 -8.91 8.28
C ARG A 7 0.62 -7.94 7.78
N LEU A 8 1.50 -8.39 6.89
CA LEU A 8 2.53 -7.54 6.27
C LEU A 8 1.92 -6.48 5.35
N MET A 9 0.84 -6.82 4.63
CA MET A 9 0.05 -5.86 3.85
C MET A 9 -0.57 -4.81 4.75
N GLU A 10 -1.30 -5.20 5.80
CA GLU A 10 -1.91 -4.26 6.74
C GLU A 10 -0.88 -3.31 7.39
N GLU A 11 0.29 -3.83 7.74
CA GLU A 11 1.38 -3.01 8.28
C GLU A 11 1.93 -2.04 7.24
N ALA A 12 2.16 -2.49 6.00
CA ALA A 12 2.60 -1.63 4.91
C ALA A 12 1.56 -0.53 4.62
N GLU A 13 0.28 -0.85 4.67
CA GLU A 13 -0.81 0.10 4.51
C GLU A 13 -0.81 1.17 5.59
N ARG A 14 -0.78 0.77 6.88
CA ARG A 14 -0.71 1.74 7.99
C ARG A 14 0.49 2.67 7.86
N LYS A 15 1.66 2.14 7.50
CA LYS A 15 2.88 2.94 7.34
C LYS A 15 2.83 3.87 6.13
N ALA A 16 2.19 3.45 5.04
CA ALA A 16 1.96 4.32 3.88
C ALA A 16 1.09 5.51 4.28
N TRP A 17 -0.06 5.27 4.91
CA TRP A 17 -0.96 6.33 5.36
C TRP A 17 -0.31 7.27 6.39
N ALA A 18 0.41 6.72 7.37
CA ALA A 18 1.15 7.52 8.35
C ALA A 18 2.23 8.39 7.68
N SER A 19 2.91 7.87 6.67
CA SER A 19 3.91 8.63 5.90
C SER A 19 3.27 9.75 5.09
N LEU A 20 2.13 9.48 4.46
CA LEU A 20 1.38 10.48 3.70
C LEU A 20 0.91 11.62 4.60
N ALA A 21 0.30 11.30 5.75
CA ALA A 21 -0.16 12.29 6.72
C ALA A 21 0.98 13.17 7.27
N GLY A 22 2.20 12.61 7.34
CA GLY A 22 3.41 13.32 7.74
C GLY A 22 4.16 14.01 6.60
N TYR A 23 3.59 14.15 5.40
CA TYR A 23 4.23 14.71 4.20
C TYR A 23 5.54 13.99 3.79
N LYS A 24 5.74 12.74 4.21
CA LYS A 24 6.88 11.89 3.85
C LYS A 24 6.59 11.13 2.57
N PHE A 25 6.44 11.84 1.45
CA PHE A 25 5.96 11.27 0.18
C PHE A 25 6.82 10.11 -0.34
N TRP A 26 8.14 10.18 -0.18
CA TRP A 26 9.04 9.09 -0.58
C TRP A 26 8.78 7.82 0.23
N MET A 27 8.53 7.96 1.54
CA MET A 27 8.19 6.82 2.41
C MET A 27 6.79 6.29 2.14
N PHE A 28 5.83 7.15 1.77
CA PHE A 28 4.53 6.70 1.28
C PHE A 28 4.70 5.79 0.07
N GLY A 29 5.46 6.22 -0.95
CA GLY A 29 5.72 5.41 -2.14
C GLY A 29 6.43 4.09 -1.81
N TYR A 30 7.43 4.13 -0.91
CA TYR A 30 8.13 2.94 -0.43
C TYR A 30 7.18 1.90 0.21
N HIS A 31 6.32 2.33 1.14
CA HIS A 31 5.39 1.44 1.82
C HIS A 31 4.24 0.97 0.91
N ALA A 32 3.73 1.84 0.03
CA ALA A 32 2.73 1.47 -0.96
C ALA A 32 3.26 0.40 -1.94
N ALA A 33 4.51 0.53 -2.39
CA ALA A 33 5.15 -0.48 -3.22
C ALA A 33 5.34 -1.81 -2.49
N ALA A 34 5.68 -1.79 -1.19
CA ALA A 34 5.75 -3.00 -0.37
C ALA A 34 4.39 -3.71 -0.27
N TRP A 35 3.31 -2.97 -0.04
CA TRP A 35 1.94 -3.51 -0.03
C TRP A 35 1.61 -4.22 -1.35
N VAL A 36 1.91 -3.59 -2.49
CA VAL A 36 1.66 -4.17 -3.83
C VAL A 36 2.46 -5.46 -4.02
N LYS A 37 3.72 -5.50 -3.59
CA LYS A 37 4.55 -6.71 -3.66
C LYS A 37 3.98 -7.85 -2.83
N TYR A 38 3.49 -7.58 -1.61
CA TYR A 38 2.84 -8.60 -0.81
C TYR A 38 1.52 -9.07 -1.43
N ASN A 39 0.74 -8.15 -2.01
CA ASN A 39 -0.52 -8.50 -2.68
C ASN A 39 -0.31 -9.46 -3.87
N GLN A 40 0.81 -9.32 -4.58
CA GLN A 40 1.18 -10.21 -5.70
C GLN A 40 1.56 -11.63 -5.25
N LEU A 41 1.81 -11.86 -3.96
CA LEU A 41 2.11 -13.18 -3.39
C LEU A 41 0.87 -13.95 -2.95
N LEU A 42 -0.32 -13.34 -3.04
CA LEU A 42 -1.59 -14.00 -2.76
C LEU A 42 -2.08 -14.72 -4.03
N ASP A 43 -2.69 -15.89 -3.85
CA ASP A 43 -3.38 -16.59 -4.94
C ASP A 43 -4.52 -15.72 -5.52
N GLU A 44 -5.15 -14.92 -4.65
CA GLU A 44 -6.21 -13.96 -4.97
C GLU A 44 -5.80 -12.56 -4.50
N PRO A 45 -5.37 -11.66 -5.40
CA PRO A 45 -4.99 -10.30 -5.05
C PRO A 45 -6.18 -9.47 -4.54
N LEU A 46 -5.93 -8.68 -3.50
CA LEU A 46 -6.87 -7.72 -2.92
C LEU A 46 -6.88 -6.38 -3.67
N HIS A 47 -7.94 -5.59 -3.44
CA HIS A 47 -8.06 -4.24 -3.96
C HIS A 47 -6.99 -3.32 -3.36
N ASN A 48 -6.29 -2.55 -4.21
CA ASN A 48 -5.24 -1.63 -3.77
C ASN A 48 -5.83 -0.39 -3.08
N PRO A 49 -5.57 -0.16 -1.79
CA PRO A 49 -6.17 0.93 -1.02
C PRO A 49 -5.70 2.33 -1.48
N PHE A 50 -4.55 2.43 -2.16
CA PHE A 50 -4.00 3.71 -2.60
C PHE A 50 -4.47 4.12 -4.00
N LYS A 51 -5.17 3.24 -4.73
CA LYS A 51 -5.48 3.42 -6.14
C LYS A 51 -6.25 4.70 -6.41
N GLU A 52 -7.33 4.94 -5.68
CA GLU A 52 -8.18 6.11 -5.89
C GLU A 52 -7.50 7.41 -5.46
N LEU A 53 -6.70 7.38 -4.39
CA LEU A 53 -5.85 8.53 -4.02
C LEU A 53 -4.87 8.87 -5.15
N VAL A 54 -4.16 7.89 -5.70
CA VAL A 54 -3.15 8.12 -6.73
C VAL A 54 -3.81 8.63 -8.01
N LYS A 55 -4.97 8.10 -8.40
CA LYS A 55 -5.75 8.63 -9.52
C LYS A 55 -6.14 10.08 -9.30
N PHE A 56 -6.67 10.42 -8.12
CA PHE A 56 -6.99 11.79 -7.76
C PHE A 56 -5.76 12.71 -7.89
N ALA A 57 -4.61 12.29 -7.37
CA ALA A 57 -3.36 13.05 -7.46
C ALA A 57 -2.81 13.18 -8.89
N GLN A 58 -3.11 12.23 -9.79
CA GLN A 58 -2.72 12.30 -11.20
C GLN A 58 -3.52 13.35 -11.99
N GLY A 59 -4.66 13.81 -11.48
CA GLY A 59 -5.49 14.83 -12.14
C GLY A 59 -6.05 14.42 -13.50
N LYS A 60 -6.22 13.10 -13.73
CA LYS A 60 -6.81 12.54 -14.96
C LYS A 60 -8.24 12.05 -14.71
#